data_AF-A0A363SJT5-F1
#
_entry.id   AF-A0A363SJT5-F1
#
_cell.length_a   1.000
_cell.length_b   1.000
_cell.length_c   1.000
_cell.angle_alpha   90.00
_cell.angle_beta   90.00
_cell.angle_gamma   90.00
#
_symmetry.space_group_name_H-M   'P 1'
#
loop_
_entity.id
_entity.type
_entity.pdbx_description
1 polymer ?
#
loop_
_entity_poly.entity_id
_entity_poly.type
_entity_poly.pdbx_seq_one_letter_code
_entity_poly.pdbx_strand_id
1 'polypeptide(L)'
;METLIVNVLLTLMMLAVVVLARTRNLFSVIVLSGLYSFLMATVMVALDAVDVAMTEAAVGAGISTVLLLGALHLCRSEEAKPAHKPWLPLAVTASAGLLLVYGTWDLPAFSDPEAPIHKHVAPRYLEAGPSETGVPNVVTAVLASYRGFDTLGETTVVFTAGAGIVALLRRRRRKTADKEAP
;
A
#
# COMPACT_ATOMS: atom_id res chain seq x y z
N MET A 1 17.34 19.10 6.89
CA MET A 1 16.20 19.61 6.09
C MET A 1 15.25 18.48 5.74
N GLU A 2 15.75 17.35 5.27
CA GLU A 2 14.98 16.12 4.97
C GLU A 2 14.13 15.62 6.15
N THR A 3 14.69 15.50 7.36
CA THR A 3 13.92 15.07 8.55
C THR A 3 12.74 15.98 8.85
N LEU A 4 12.89 17.30 8.62
CA LEU A 4 11.80 18.26 8.81
C LEU A 4 10.70 18.02 7.77
N ILE A 5 11.07 17.81 6.51
CA ILE A 5 10.15 17.51 5.42
C ILE A 5 9.37 16.23 5.73
N VAL A 6 10.07 15.15 6.10
CA VAL A 6 9.45 13.86 6.47
C VAL A 6 8.50 14.03 7.64
N ASN A 7 8.91 14.72 8.71
CA ASN A 7 8.04 14.94 9.87
C ASN A 7 6.79 15.77 9.54
N VAL A 8 6.92 16.79 8.68
CA VAL A 8 5.78 17.57 8.20
C VAL A 8 4.83 16.69 7.38
N LEU A 9 5.35 15.89 6.45
CA LEU A 9 4.55 14.97 5.65
C LEU A 9 3.83 13.92 6.52
N LEU A 10 4.52 13.32 7.49
CA LEU A 10 3.92 12.37 8.43
C LEU A 10 2.83 13.03 9.28
N THR A 11 3.02 14.29 9.68
CA THR A 11 2.00 15.05 10.40
C THR A 11 0.77 15.30 9.52
N LEU A 12 0.97 15.68 8.25
CA LEU A 12 -0.12 15.83 7.28
C LEU A 12 -0.86 14.51 7.04
N MET A 13 -0.14 13.40 6.95
CA MET A 13 -0.74 12.07 6.84
C MET A 13 -1.57 11.71 8.07
N MET A 14 -1.07 11.99 9.28
CA MET A 14 -1.82 11.79 10.51
C MET A 14 -3.12 12.61 10.51
N LEU A 15 -3.08 13.87 10.08
CA LEU A 15 -4.27 14.71 9.91
C LEU A 15 -5.24 14.12 8.87
N ALA A 16 -4.73 13.65 7.74
CA ALA A 16 -5.53 13.01 6.70
C ALA A 16 -6.26 11.77 7.23
N VAL A 17 -5.58 10.91 8.00
CA VAL A 17 -6.18 9.73 8.64
C VAL A 17 -7.28 10.14 9.62
N VAL A 18 -7.06 11.18 10.43
CA VAL A 18 -8.06 11.68 11.38
C VAL A 18 -9.30 12.22 10.66
N VAL A 19 -9.14 12.93 9.53
CA VAL A 19 -10.25 13.42 8.70
C VAL A 19 -10.97 12.26 8.01
N LEU A 20 -10.23 11.31 7.46
CA LEU A 20 -10.75 10.13 6.79
C LEU A 20 -11.62 9.30 7.74
N ALA A 21 -11.14 9.06 8.97
CA ALA A 21 -11.88 8.31 10.00
C ALA A 21 -13.19 8.98 10.45
N ARG A 22 -13.39 10.27 10.16
CA ARG A 22 -14.63 11.00 10.50
C ARG A 22 -15.53 11.27 9.29
N THR A 23 -15.06 10.98 8.09
CA THR A 23 -15.79 11.25 6.86
C THR A 23 -16.74 10.09 6.56
N ARG A 24 -18.02 10.40 6.35
CA ARG A 24 -19.07 9.40 6.02
C ARG A 24 -19.39 9.32 4.54
N ASN A 25 -19.05 10.37 3.80
CA ASN A 25 -19.24 10.41 2.37
C ASN A 25 -18.15 9.57 1.68
N LEU A 26 -18.55 8.47 1.06
CA LEU A 26 -17.63 7.51 0.46
C LEU A 26 -16.85 8.09 -0.73
N PHE A 27 -17.42 9.04 -1.48
CA PHE A 27 -16.67 9.73 -2.51
C PHE A 27 -15.51 10.53 -1.90
N SER A 28 -15.79 11.30 -0.84
CA SER A 28 -14.75 12.03 -0.09
C SER A 28 -13.73 11.08 0.54
N VAL A 29 -14.15 9.93 1.07
CA VAL A 29 -13.23 8.90 1.59
C VAL A 29 -12.27 8.42 0.49
N ILE A 30 -12.77 8.14 -0.72
CA ILE A 30 -11.92 7.68 -1.82
C ILE A 30 -10.89 8.74 -2.23
N VAL A 31 -11.31 10.01 -2.34
CA VAL A 31 -10.41 11.12 -2.67
C VAL A 31 -9.36 11.31 -1.55
N LEU A 32 -9.76 11.27 -0.29
CA LEU A 32 -8.85 11.40 0.86
C LEU A 32 -7.87 10.22 0.97
N SER A 33 -8.30 9.00 0.66
CA SER A 33 -7.42 7.83 0.56
C SER A 33 -6.38 7.99 -0.54
N GLY A 34 -6.78 8.50 -1.71
CA GLY A 34 -5.84 8.81 -2.80
C GLY A 34 -4.83 9.88 -2.41
N LEU A 35 -5.26 10.94 -1.71
CA LEU A 35 -4.37 11.95 -1.15
C LEU A 35 -3.39 11.36 -0.12
N TYR A 36 -3.87 10.49 0.77
CA TYR A 36 -3.03 9.79 1.73
C TYR A 36 -1.93 8.97 1.03
N SER A 37 -2.28 8.17 0.02
CA SER A 37 -1.30 7.40 -0.76
C SER A 37 -0.32 8.31 -1.50
N PHE A 38 -0.77 9.43 -2.04
CA PHE A 38 0.13 10.39 -2.69
C PHE A 38 1.11 11.05 -1.70
N LEU A 39 0.65 11.39 -0.50
CA LEU A 39 1.53 11.88 0.57
C LEU A 39 2.55 10.81 0.99
N MET A 40 2.12 9.55 1.09
CA MET A 40 3.00 8.42 1.40
C MET A 40 4.07 8.20 0.31
N ALA A 41 3.70 8.28 -0.97
CA ALA A 41 4.67 8.25 -2.07
C ALA A 41 5.68 9.39 -1.96
N THR A 42 5.23 10.59 -1.57
CA THR A 42 6.12 11.74 -1.34
C THR A 42 7.09 11.50 -0.18
N VAL A 43 6.63 10.87 0.91
CA VAL A 43 7.51 10.45 2.02
C VAL A 43 8.57 9.48 1.50
N MET A 44 8.21 8.49 0.68
CA MET A 44 9.18 7.54 0.12
C MET A 44 10.20 8.20 -0.81
N VAL A 45 9.81 9.19 -1.61
CA VAL A 45 10.79 10.00 -2.38
C VAL A 45 11.73 10.74 -1.44
N ALA A 46 11.23 11.32 -0.35
CA ALA A 46 12.05 12.01 0.65
C ALA A 46 12.98 11.07 1.44
N LEU A 47 12.76 9.75 1.36
CA LEU A 47 13.59 8.70 1.94
C LEU A 47 14.46 7.98 0.88
N ASP A 48 14.64 8.58 -0.30
CA ASP A 48 15.39 8.02 -1.44
C ASP A 48 14.88 6.67 -1.97
N ALA A 49 13.64 6.32 -1.66
CA ALA A 49 12.97 5.10 -2.11
C ALA A 49 12.11 5.35 -3.36
N VAL A 50 12.72 5.86 -4.44
CA VAL A 50 11.99 6.31 -5.63
C VAL A 50 11.20 5.20 -6.34
N ASP A 51 11.76 4.00 -6.45
CA ASP A 51 11.09 2.88 -7.11
C ASP A 51 9.82 2.46 -6.34
N VAL A 52 9.89 2.45 -5.00
CA VAL A 52 8.74 2.15 -4.14
C VAL A 52 7.70 3.29 -4.23
N ALA A 53 8.16 4.54 -4.21
CA ALA A 53 7.29 5.71 -4.36
C ALA A 53 6.50 5.69 -5.68
N MET A 54 7.13 5.31 -6.79
CA MET A 54 6.46 5.17 -8.09
C MET A 54 5.36 4.12 -8.04
N THR A 55 5.60 2.99 -7.38
CA THR A 55 4.57 1.93 -7.24
C THR A 55 3.41 2.38 -6.35
N GLU A 56 3.66 3.09 -5.25
CA GLU A 56 2.61 3.62 -4.38
C GLU A 56 1.77 4.70 -5.08
N ALA A 57 2.41 5.59 -5.83
CA ALA A 57 1.71 6.60 -6.61
C ALA A 57 0.83 5.95 -7.70
N ALA A 58 1.37 4.96 -8.42
CA ALA A 58 0.63 4.29 -9.50
C ALA A 58 -0.52 3.40 -8.98
N VAL A 59 -0.26 2.59 -7.95
CA VAL A 59 -1.23 1.59 -7.45
C VAL A 59 -2.13 2.17 -6.37
N GLY A 60 -1.54 2.79 -5.33
CA GLY A 60 -2.25 3.34 -4.18
C GLY A 60 -3.07 4.57 -4.56
N ALA A 61 -2.42 5.61 -5.10
CA ALA A 61 -3.13 6.83 -5.50
C ALA A 61 -3.86 6.69 -6.85
N GLY A 62 -3.30 5.95 -7.81
CA GLY A 62 -3.85 5.79 -9.16
C GLY A 62 -4.94 4.71 -9.26
N ILE A 63 -4.53 3.45 -9.43
CA ILE A 63 -5.42 2.34 -9.77
C ILE A 63 -6.49 2.12 -8.69
N SER A 64 -6.12 2.14 -7.40
CA SER A 64 -7.07 1.93 -6.30
C SER A 64 -8.19 2.97 -6.31
N THR A 65 -7.87 4.25 -6.54
CA THR A 65 -8.87 5.32 -6.66
C THR A 65 -9.86 5.04 -7.79
N VAL A 66 -9.36 4.65 -8.97
CA VAL A 66 -10.22 4.32 -10.12
C VAL A 66 -11.13 3.12 -9.81
N LEU A 67 -10.57 2.04 -9.22
CA LEU A 67 -11.33 0.85 -8.86
C LEU A 67 -12.39 1.14 -7.78
N LEU A 68 -12.05 1.93 -6.76
CA LEU A 68 -12.98 2.31 -5.70
C LEU A 68 -14.08 3.25 -6.20
N LEU A 69 -13.78 4.19 -7.10
CA LEU A 69 -14.79 5.00 -7.78
C LEU A 69 -15.71 4.13 -8.66
N GLY A 70 -15.14 3.15 -9.37
CA GLY A 70 -15.91 2.16 -10.13
C GLY A 70 -16.83 1.31 -9.23
N ALA A 71 -16.35 0.91 -8.04
CA ALA A 71 -17.16 0.22 -7.04
C ALA A 71 -18.23 1.14 -6.45
N LEU A 72 -17.91 2.42 -6.21
CA LEU A 72 -18.86 3.41 -5.69
C LEU A 72 -20.06 3.60 -6.62
N HIS A 73 -19.87 3.50 -7.93
CA HIS A 73 -20.97 3.53 -8.90
C HIS A 73 -22.01 2.41 -8.68
N LEU A 74 -21.62 1.31 -8.02
CA LEU A 74 -22.49 0.18 -7.69
C LEU A 74 -23.01 0.22 -6.24
N CYS A 75 -22.58 1.22 -5.44
CA CYS A 75 -22.85 1.34 -4.02
C CYS A 75 -23.57 2.65 -3.68
N ARG A 76 -24.03 2.81 -2.43
CA ARG A 76 -24.51 4.10 -1.93
C ARG A 76 -23.33 4.99 -1.56
N SER A 77 -23.45 6.30 -1.76
CA SER A 77 -22.38 7.26 -1.50
C SER A 77 -22.19 7.64 -0.03
N GLU A 78 -23.10 7.24 0.86
CA GLU A 78 -23.04 7.54 2.29
C GLU A 78 -22.95 6.26 3.10
N GLU A 79 -22.12 6.29 4.15
CA GLU A 79 -21.95 5.20 5.09
C GLU A 79 -23.25 4.87 5.84
N ALA A 80 -23.54 3.58 6.01
CA ALA A 80 -24.66 3.13 6.80
C ALA A 80 -24.44 3.41 8.30
N LYS A 81 -25.48 3.86 9.01
CA LYS A 81 -25.37 4.07 10.46
C LYS A 81 -25.13 2.72 11.16
N PRO A 82 -24.16 2.64 12.09
CA PRO A 82 -23.90 1.41 12.81
C PRO A 82 -25.09 1.05 13.71
N ALA A 83 -25.50 -0.22 13.70
CA ALA A 83 -26.62 -0.72 14.49
C ALA A 83 -26.34 -0.72 16.01
N HIS A 84 -25.06 -0.82 16.39
CA HIS A 84 -24.59 -0.80 17.78
C HIS A 84 -23.39 0.13 17.93
N LYS A 85 -23.10 0.57 19.16
CA LYS A 85 -21.89 1.35 19.45
C LYS A 85 -20.65 0.48 19.16
N PRO A 86 -19.71 0.94 18.30
CA PRO A 86 -18.62 0.11 17.80
C PRO A 86 -17.43 0.03 18.80
N TRP A 87 -17.69 -0.16 20.09
CA TRP A 87 -16.64 -0.17 21.11
C TRP A 87 -15.71 -1.38 20.97
N LEU A 88 -16.25 -2.56 20.61
CA LEU A 88 -15.45 -3.78 20.43
C LEU A 88 -14.55 -3.68 19.19
N PRO A 89 -15.04 -3.30 17.98
CA PRO A 89 -14.17 -3.01 16.84
C PRO A 89 -13.10 -1.96 17.15
N LEU A 90 -13.47 -0.90 17.88
CA LEU A 90 -12.51 0.13 18.28
C LEU A 90 -11.42 -0.42 19.21
N ALA A 91 -11.80 -1.22 20.21
CA ALA A 91 -10.87 -1.84 21.14
C ALA A 91 -9.91 -2.79 20.42
N VAL A 92 -10.40 -3.59 19.46
CA VAL A 92 -9.57 -4.51 18.66
C VAL A 92 -8.57 -3.73 17.81
N THR A 93 -9.02 -2.71 17.07
CA THR A 93 -8.12 -1.90 16.22
C THR A 93 -7.10 -1.12 17.03
N ALA A 94 -7.50 -0.54 18.17
CA ALA A 94 -6.59 0.16 19.07
C ALA A 94 -5.55 -0.79 19.67
N SER A 95 -5.97 -1.99 20.10
CA SER A 95 -5.05 -3.01 20.62
C SER A 95 -4.06 -3.47 19.54
N ALA A 96 -4.53 -3.71 18.32
CA ALA A 96 -3.66 -4.05 17.19
C ALA A 96 -2.64 -2.94 16.90
N GLY A 97 -3.07 -1.67 16.90
CA GLY A 97 -2.17 -0.53 16.73
C GLY A 97 -1.12 -0.42 17.84
N LEU A 98 -1.52 -0.61 19.11
CA LEU A 98 -0.60 -0.61 20.24
C LEU A 98 0.40 -1.77 20.18
N LEU A 99 -0.03 -2.96 19.75
CA LEU A 99 0.85 -4.11 19.55
C LEU A 99 1.88 -3.85 18.44
N LEU A 100 1.49 -3.20 17.35
CA LEU A 100 2.43 -2.80 16.30
C LEU A 100 3.46 -1.81 16.83
N VAL A 101 3.04 -0.79 17.59
CA VAL A 101 3.96 0.18 18.22
C VAL A 101 4.89 -0.51 19.22
N TYR A 102 4.37 -1.43 20.04
CA TYR A 102 5.19 -2.24 20.94
C TYR A 102 6.23 -3.06 20.17
N GLY A 103 5.85 -3.67 19.05
CA GLY A 103 6.75 -4.40 18.17
C GLY A 103 7.87 -3.56 17.57
N THR A 104 7.71 -2.23 17.49
CA THR A 104 8.78 -1.34 17.01
C THR A 104 9.84 -1.02 18.06
N TRP A 105 9.62 -1.34 19.34
CA TRP A 105 10.55 -0.97 20.42
C TRP A 105 11.90 -1.69 20.32
N ASP A 106 11.90 -2.90 19.77
CA ASP A 106 13.11 -3.73 19.60
C ASP A 106 13.78 -3.54 18.22
N LEU A 107 13.25 -2.63 17.39
CA LEU A 107 13.85 -2.32 16.09
C LEU A 107 15.01 -1.33 16.27
N PRO A 108 16.09 -1.46 15.47
CA PRO A 108 17.14 -0.44 15.41
C PRO A 108 16.55 0.93 15.12
N ALA A 109 17.18 1.97 15.68
CA ALA A 109 16.76 3.34 15.41
C ALA A 109 16.87 3.63 13.90
N PHE A 110 15.98 4.51 13.43
CA PHE A 110 16.04 4.95 12.05
C PHE A 110 17.42 5.59 11.75
N SER A 111 18.04 5.19 10.64
CA SER A 111 19.39 5.59 10.23
C SER A 111 20.53 5.11 11.13
N ASP A 112 20.33 4.10 11.99
CA ASP A 112 21.42 3.49 12.76
C ASP A 112 22.41 2.75 11.85
N PRO A 113 23.69 3.20 11.75
CA PRO A 113 24.70 2.54 10.91
C PRO A 113 25.01 1.10 11.37
N GLU A 114 24.75 0.78 12.64
CA GLU A 114 25.00 -0.53 13.22
C GLU A 114 23.84 -1.51 13.02
N ALA A 115 22.76 -1.08 12.35
CA ALA A 115 21.62 -1.93 12.05
C ALA A 115 22.07 -3.17 11.22
N PRO A 116 21.51 -4.37 11.48
CA PRO A 116 21.94 -5.62 10.85
C PRO A 116 21.99 -5.58 9.32
N ILE A 117 21.12 -4.78 8.68
CA ILE A 117 21.07 -4.62 7.22
C ILE A 117 22.35 -4.01 6.65
N HIS A 118 23.03 -3.12 7.39
CA HIS A 118 24.22 -2.41 6.95
C HIS A 118 25.51 -3.22 7.14
N LYS A 119 25.45 -4.34 7.88
CA LYS A 119 26.63 -5.16 8.19
C LYS A 119 26.98 -6.19 7.12
N HIS A 120 26.00 -6.62 6.33
CA HIS A 120 26.21 -7.71 5.37
C HIS A 120 25.44 -7.51 4.07
N VAL A 121 24.11 -7.42 4.14
CA VAL A 121 23.24 -7.51 2.96
C VAL A 121 23.36 -6.26 2.09
N ALA A 122 23.25 -5.06 2.67
CA ALA A 122 23.33 -3.82 1.91
C ALA A 122 24.71 -3.61 1.25
N PRO A 123 25.86 -3.74 1.95
CA PRO A 123 27.17 -3.63 1.31
C PRO A 123 27.36 -4.61 0.17
N ARG A 124 26.94 -5.88 0.36
CA ARG A 124 27.08 -6.92 -0.65
C ARG A 124 26.32 -6.61 -1.94
N TYR A 125 25.10 -6.09 -1.84
CA TYR A 125 24.31 -5.68 -3.01
C TYR A 125 24.85 -4.43 -3.69
N LEU A 126 25.38 -3.46 -2.93
CA LEU A 126 25.91 -2.22 -3.49
C LEU A 126 27.26 -2.42 -4.18
N GLU A 127 28.16 -3.21 -3.59
CA GLU A 127 29.53 -3.38 -4.07
C GLU A 127 29.65 -4.41 -5.19
N ALA A 128 28.97 -5.56 -5.04
CA ALA A 128 29.06 -6.68 -5.98
C ALA A 128 27.82 -6.85 -6.87
N GLY A 129 26.72 -6.12 -6.61
CA GLY A 129 25.54 -6.10 -7.48
C GLY A 129 25.84 -5.78 -8.94
N PRO A 130 26.60 -4.72 -9.26
CA PRO A 130 26.89 -4.35 -10.64
C PRO A 130 27.67 -5.43 -11.41
N SER A 131 28.62 -6.12 -10.77
CA SER A 131 29.41 -7.17 -11.41
C SER A 131 28.66 -8.49 -11.56
N GLU A 132 27.77 -8.82 -10.62
CA GLU A 132 27.04 -10.10 -10.61
C GLU A 132 25.80 -10.09 -11.47
N THR A 133 25.12 -8.94 -11.58
CA THR A 133 23.84 -8.82 -12.28
C THR A 133 23.94 -8.05 -13.59
N GLY A 134 24.95 -7.19 -13.74
CA GLY A 134 25.05 -6.24 -14.86
C GLY A 134 23.96 -5.16 -14.87
N VAL A 135 23.11 -5.09 -13.83
CA VAL A 135 22.00 -4.14 -13.73
C VAL A 135 22.44 -2.94 -12.89
N PRO A 136 22.35 -1.70 -13.41
CA PRO A 136 22.81 -0.51 -12.68
C PRO A 136 21.88 -0.07 -11.55
N ASN A 137 20.58 -0.34 -11.64
CA ASN A 137 19.63 -0.04 -10.57
C ASN A 137 19.66 -1.17 -9.53
N VAL A 138 20.03 -0.82 -8.29
CA VAL A 138 20.15 -1.78 -7.18
C VAL A 138 18.82 -2.43 -6.80
N VAL A 139 17.71 -1.69 -6.82
CA VAL A 139 16.37 -2.23 -6.48
C VAL A 139 15.96 -3.27 -7.52
N THR A 140 16.10 -2.96 -8.80
CA THR A 140 15.84 -3.90 -9.90
C THR A 140 16.75 -5.11 -9.82
N ALA A 141 18.03 -4.93 -9.52
CA ALA A 141 18.98 -6.04 -9.34
C ALA A 141 18.55 -6.95 -8.18
N VAL A 142 18.12 -6.38 -7.05
CA VAL A 142 17.63 -7.13 -5.89
C VAL A 142 16.35 -7.88 -6.23
N LEU A 143 15.34 -7.21 -6.79
CA LEU A 143 14.04 -7.83 -7.08
C LEU A 143 14.14 -8.90 -8.17
N ALA A 144 14.86 -8.63 -9.27
CA ALA A 144 14.89 -9.53 -10.42
C ALA A 144 15.96 -10.62 -10.31
N SER A 145 17.12 -10.34 -9.69
CA SER A 145 18.26 -11.27 -9.69
C SER A 145 18.48 -11.93 -8.33
N TYR A 146 18.70 -11.16 -7.26
CA TYR A 146 19.00 -11.74 -5.94
C TYR A 146 17.77 -12.38 -5.27
N ARG A 147 16.60 -11.75 -5.40
CA ARG A 147 15.34 -12.15 -4.77
C ARG A 147 14.24 -12.41 -5.81
N GLY A 148 14.63 -12.88 -6.99
CA GLY A 148 13.71 -13.16 -8.11
C GLY A 148 12.58 -14.13 -7.77
N PHE A 149 12.82 -15.08 -6.84
CA PHE A 149 11.78 -16.01 -6.39
C PHE A 149 10.66 -15.31 -5.59
N ASP A 150 10.99 -14.28 -4.81
CA ASP A 150 9.98 -13.51 -4.07
C ASP A 150 9.09 -12.73 -5.06
N THR A 151 9.71 -12.08 -6.05
CA THR A 151 8.97 -11.36 -7.12
C THR A 151 8.16 -12.29 -8.03
N LEU A 152 8.64 -13.52 -8.28
CA LEU A 152 7.85 -14.54 -8.99
C LEU A 152 6.60 -14.91 -8.18
N GLY A 153 6.74 -15.05 -6.86
CA GLY A 153 5.63 -15.28 -5.93
C GLY A 153 4.61 -14.14 -5.96
N GLU A 154 5.07 -12.90 -5.81
CA GLU A 154 4.23 -11.70 -5.88
C GLU A 154 3.48 -11.59 -7.23
N THR A 155 4.19 -11.81 -8.34
CA THR A 155 3.59 -11.79 -9.69
C THR A 155 2.53 -12.87 -9.85
N THR A 156 2.77 -14.07 -9.29
CA THR A 156 1.79 -15.16 -9.30
C THR A 156 0.53 -14.76 -8.54
N VAL A 157 0.65 -14.15 -7.35
CA VAL A 157 -0.49 -13.68 -6.55
C VAL A 157 -1.30 -12.63 -7.31
N VAL A 158 -0.65 -11.62 -7.90
CA VAL A 158 -1.32 -10.56 -8.68
C VAL A 158 -2.02 -11.15 -9.91
N PHE A 159 -1.35 -12.07 -10.62
CA PHE A 159 -1.93 -12.77 -11.76
C PHE A 159 -3.17 -13.57 -11.35
N THR A 160 -3.10 -14.33 -10.26
CA THR A 160 -4.23 -15.12 -9.75
C THR A 160 -5.39 -14.22 -9.32
N ALA A 161 -5.12 -13.09 -8.66
CA ALA A 161 -6.14 -12.11 -8.29
C ALA A 161 -6.84 -11.54 -9.55
N GLY A 162 -6.07 -11.14 -10.57
CA GLY A 162 -6.59 -10.65 -11.84
C GLY A 162 -7.43 -11.70 -12.58
N ALA A 163 -6.94 -12.93 -12.68
CA ALA A 163 -7.67 -14.05 -13.27
C ALA A 163 -8.99 -14.35 -12.51
N GLY A 164 -8.96 -14.27 -11.18
CA GLY A 164 -10.13 -14.41 -10.32
C GLY A 164 -11.18 -13.33 -10.57
N ILE A 165 -10.77 -12.07 -10.72
CA ILE A 165 -11.65 -10.95 -11.07
C ILE A 165 -12.32 -11.20 -12.43
N VAL A 166 -11.55 -11.59 -13.46
CA VAL A 166 -12.09 -11.90 -14.80
C VAL A 166 -13.09 -13.05 -14.75
N ALA A 167 -12.78 -14.13 -14.02
CA ALA A 167 -13.67 -15.27 -13.85
C ALA A 167 -14.99 -14.88 -13.15
N LEU A 168 -14.92 -14.08 -12.10
CA LEU A 168 -16.08 -13.58 -11.36
C LEU A 168 -16.99 -12.71 -12.23
N LEU A 169 -16.41 -11.76 -12.97
CA LEU A 169 -17.15 -10.84 -13.84
C LEU A 169 -17.78 -11.57 -15.03
N ARG A 170 -17.09 -12.55 -15.62
CA ARG A 170 -17.61 -13.36 -16.74
C ARG A 170 -18.82 -14.21 -16.32
N ARG A 171 -18.79 -14.80 -15.11
CA ARG A 171 -19.91 -15.58 -14.57
C ARG A 171 -21.16 -14.71 -14.35
N ARG A 172 -20.98 -13.47 -13.87
CA ARG A 172 -22.09 -12.54 -13.66
C ARG A 172 -22.80 -12.18 -14.98
N ARG A 173 -22.05 -11.89 -16.05
CA ARG A 173 -22.63 -11.58 -17.37
C ARG A 173 -23.47 -12.72 -17.93
N ARG A 174 -23.00 -13.97 -17.83
CA ARG A 174 -23.77 -15.16 -18.29
C ARG A 174 -25.09 -15.33 -17.54
N LYS A 175 -25.09 -15.18 -16.21
CA LYS A 175 -26.31 -15.33 -15.40
C LYS A 175 -27.37 -14.27 -15.73
N THR A 176 -26.96 -13.05 -16.10
CA THR A 176 -27.90 -12.02 -16.56
C THR A 176 -28.50 -12.39 -17.92
N ALA A 177 -27.66 -12.85 -18.87
CA ALA A 177 -28.12 -13.26 -20.20
C ALA A 177 -29.12 -14.45 -20.16
N ASP A 178 -28.88 -15.46 -19.32
CA ASP A 178 -29.80 -16.60 -19.17
C ASP A 178 -31.16 -16.21 -18.54
N LYS A 179 -31.21 -15.12 -17.78
CA LYS A 179 -32.47 -14.60 -17.20
C LYS A 179 -33.29 -13.76 -18.18
N GLU A 180 -32.66 -13.25 -19.23
CA GLU A 180 -33.27 -12.42 -20.27
C GLU A 180 -33.62 -13.23 -21.53
N ALA A 181 -33.30 -14.53 -21.56
CA ALA A 181 -33.71 -15.45 -22.61
C ALA A 181 -35.22 -15.78 -22.47
N PRO A 182 -36.01 -15.71 -23.56
CA PRO A 182 -37.47 -15.89 -23.56
C PRO A 182 -37.93 -17.33 -23.26
#